data_AF-A0A812K703-F1
#
_entry.id   AF-A0A812K703-F1
#
_cell.length_a   1.000
_cell.length_b   1.000
_cell.length_c   1.000
_cell.angle_alpha   90.00
_cell.angle_beta   90.00
_cell.angle_gamma   90.00
#
_symmetry.space_group_name_H-M   'P 1'
#
loop_
_entity.id
_entity.type
_entity.pdbx_description
1 polymer ?
#
loop_
_entity_poly.entity_id
_entity_poly.type
_entity_poly.pdbx_seq_one_letter_code
_entity_poly.pdbx_strand_id
1 'polypeptide(L)'
;MSTDGLEMCLGVACEFPEEGVDVFKTPSQISAASPVEEEMEIFIHVLASMQATRPEIVRGIPVCRALQLAPLLWARGDLDALHRCSKATPKLTEFWSHSWQTKAWLKYISILFLNNSFPAFVVGTVLASVSFALWVADILPTWSRRHQYGWSLVTGVVSYYLTLLFWRSRKLAFLDIACINQTDKVRKTEGLVSMGAILKNSDQLLVLWDATYAARLWCMFAA
;
A
#
# COMPACT_ATOMS: atom_id res chain seq x y z
N MET A 1 43.63 1.88 -43.19
CA MET A 1 42.22 1.81 -42.74
C MET A 1 42.04 2.94 -41.75
N SER A 2 42.03 4.21 -42.15
CA SER A 2 41.00 4.98 -42.89
C SER A 2 39.61 4.84 -42.29
N THR A 3 39.24 5.85 -41.51
CA THR A 3 37.86 6.31 -41.30
C THR A 3 37.87 7.83 -41.47
N ASP A 4 37.49 8.28 -42.66
CA ASP A 4 36.85 9.58 -42.88
C ASP A 4 35.51 9.56 -42.11
N GLY A 5 34.94 10.59 -41.51
CA GLY A 5 34.98 12.02 -41.81
C GLY A 5 33.53 12.49 -41.86
N LEU A 6 33.08 13.26 -40.85
CA LEU A 6 32.03 14.29 -40.98
C LEU A 6 31.95 15.14 -39.71
N GLU A 7 32.51 16.34 -39.84
CA GLU A 7 32.46 17.51 -38.97
C GLU A 7 31.08 18.19 -38.92
N MET A 8 30.92 19.03 -37.88
CA MET A 8 30.11 20.28 -37.82
C MET A 8 28.57 20.16 -37.85
N CYS A 9 27.76 20.98 -37.17
CA CYS A 9 27.93 22.13 -36.28
C CYS A 9 26.55 22.45 -35.70
N LEU A 10 26.45 22.83 -34.41
CA LEU A 10 25.62 23.94 -33.91
C LEU A 10 25.78 24.01 -32.39
N GLY A 11 26.75 24.82 -31.97
CA GLY A 11 26.91 25.24 -30.59
C GLY A 11 25.96 26.39 -30.23
N VAL A 12 25.64 26.48 -28.95
CA VAL A 12 25.53 27.75 -28.23
C VAL A 12 26.08 27.49 -26.82
N ALA A 13 27.26 28.04 -26.54
CA ALA A 13 27.77 28.23 -25.20
C ALA A 13 27.00 29.40 -24.56
N CYS A 14 26.61 29.26 -23.30
CA CYS A 14 26.20 30.39 -22.47
C CYS A 14 27.15 30.44 -21.27
N GLU A 15 28.10 31.37 -21.36
CA GLU A 15 28.94 31.82 -20.25
C GLU A 15 28.07 32.48 -19.17
N PHE A 16 28.26 32.08 -17.92
CA PHE A 16 27.73 32.81 -16.76
C PHE A 16 28.79 33.83 -16.31
N PRO A 17 28.46 35.13 -16.20
CA PRO A 17 29.30 36.05 -15.43
C PRO A 17 28.91 35.99 -13.95
N GLU A 18 29.91 35.80 -13.10
CA GLU A 18 29.84 36.14 -11.68
C GLU A 18 29.80 37.67 -11.53
N GLU A 19 28.79 38.19 -10.82
CA GLU A 19 28.92 39.46 -10.12
C GLU A 19 28.04 39.43 -8.86
N GLY A 20 28.70 39.47 -7.70
CA GLY A 20 28.07 39.64 -6.41
C GLY A 20 27.78 41.11 -6.13
N VAL A 21 26.57 41.40 -5.67
CA VAL A 21 26.24 42.62 -4.91
C VAL A 21 25.27 42.25 -3.81
N ASP A 22 25.76 42.30 -2.57
CA ASP A 22 24.95 42.33 -1.35
C ASP A 22 24.04 43.56 -1.35
N VAL A 23 22.83 43.45 -0.77
CA VAL A 23 22.24 44.41 0.18
C VAL A 23 20.78 44.00 0.50
N PHE A 24 20.62 43.48 1.70
CA PHE A 24 19.49 43.64 2.63
C PHE A 24 18.23 44.39 2.12
N LYS A 25 17.09 43.66 2.03
CA LYS A 25 15.74 44.23 2.21
C LYS A 25 14.74 43.17 2.69
N THR A 26 14.24 43.36 3.91
CA THR A 26 12.94 42.86 4.43
C THR A 26 12.07 44.11 4.71
N PRO A 27 10.75 44.02 4.97
CA PRO A 27 9.74 43.02 4.58
C PRO A 27 8.43 43.72 4.10
N SER A 28 8.05 43.65 2.82
CA SER A 28 6.73 44.15 2.38
C SER A 28 6.40 43.81 0.92
N GLN A 29 6.10 42.54 0.65
CA GLN A 29 5.37 42.17 -0.56
C GLN A 29 4.32 41.15 -0.16
N ILE A 30 3.06 41.56 -0.27
CA ILE A 30 1.87 40.72 -0.23
C ILE A 30 2.12 39.61 -1.25
N SER A 31 2.24 38.38 -0.75
CA SER A 31 2.52 37.19 -1.54
C SER A 31 1.37 36.97 -2.52
N ALA A 32 1.55 37.42 -3.76
CA ALA A 32 0.78 36.88 -4.87
C ALA A 32 1.14 35.40 -4.93
N ALA A 33 0.16 34.53 -4.63
CA ALA A 33 0.33 33.09 -4.75
C ALA A 33 0.97 32.80 -6.11
N SER A 34 2.02 31.99 -6.10
CA SER A 34 2.64 31.56 -7.34
C SER A 34 1.58 30.85 -8.21
N PRO A 35 1.65 30.91 -9.55
CA PRO A 35 0.65 30.25 -10.42
C PRO A 35 0.41 28.77 -10.09
N VAL A 36 1.43 28.11 -9.53
CA VAL A 36 1.39 26.71 -9.07
C VAL A 36 0.54 26.54 -7.79
N GLU A 37 0.56 27.50 -6.86
CA GLU A 37 -0.26 27.47 -5.65
C GLU A 37 -1.74 27.69 -5.98
N GLU A 38 -2.07 28.56 -6.93
CA GLU A 38 -3.46 28.74 -7.38
C GLU A 38 -4.02 27.47 -8.03
N GLU A 39 -3.23 26.81 -8.88
CA GLU A 39 -3.62 25.52 -9.46
C GLU A 39 -3.81 24.44 -8.38
N MET A 40 -2.88 24.36 -7.43
CA MET A 40 -2.94 23.38 -6.33
C MET A 40 -4.18 23.59 -5.44
N GLU A 41 -4.53 24.84 -5.11
CA GLU A 41 -5.72 25.19 -4.34
C GLU A 41 -7.01 24.77 -5.08
N ILE A 42 -7.07 24.96 -6.39
CA ILE A 42 -8.20 24.50 -7.21
C ILE A 42 -8.31 22.97 -7.14
N PHE A 43 -7.20 22.23 -7.26
CA PHE A 43 -7.21 20.77 -7.13
C PHE A 43 -7.64 20.31 -5.74
N ILE A 44 -7.14 20.94 -4.68
CA ILE A 44 -7.52 20.64 -3.30
C ILE A 44 -9.02 20.89 -3.10
N HIS A 45 -9.54 22.02 -3.60
CA HIS A 45 -10.96 22.34 -3.51
C HIS A 45 -11.82 21.32 -4.27
N VAL A 46 -11.39 20.93 -5.49
CA VAL A 46 -12.08 19.90 -6.28
C VAL A 46 -12.08 18.56 -5.54
N LEU A 47 -10.94 18.09 -5.04
CA LEU A 47 -10.83 16.86 -4.25
C LEU A 47 -11.66 16.92 -2.97
N ALA A 48 -11.67 18.07 -2.29
CA ALA A 48 -12.47 18.30 -1.09
C ALA A 48 -13.97 18.30 -1.41
N SER A 49 -14.37 18.73 -2.59
CA SER A 49 -15.77 18.74 -3.03
C SER A 49 -16.29 17.37 -3.46
N MET A 50 -15.42 16.38 -3.70
CA MET A 50 -15.82 15.04 -4.12
C MET A 50 -16.65 14.33 -3.03
N GLN A 51 -17.90 14.02 -3.37
CA GLN A 51 -18.82 13.25 -2.53
C GLN A 51 -19.21 11.95 -3.22
N ALA A 52 -19.46 10.91 -2.43
CA ALA A 52 -19.95 9.64 -2.97
C ALA A 52 -21.39 9.85 -3.47
N THR A 53 -21.74 9.26 -4.62
CA THR A 53 -23.12 9.33 -5.14
C THR A 53 -24.13 8.73 -4.17
N ARG A 54 -23.70 7.74 -3.37
CA ARG A 54 -24.49 7.16 -2.27
C ARG A 54 -23.55 6.73 -1.12
N PRO A 55 -23.98 6.84 0.15
CA PRO A 55 -23.17 6.40 1.29
C PRO A 55 -22.91 4.88 1.28
N GLU A 56 -23.79 4.09 0.63
CA GLU A 56 -23.66 2.63 0.53
C GLU A 56 -22.58 2.15 -0.44
N ILE A 57 -22.10 3.05 -1.32
CA ILE A 57 -21.05 2.77 -2.31
C ILE A 57 -19.68 2.74 -1.64
N VAL A 58 -19.50 3.46 -0.52
CA VAL A 58 -18.27 3.38 0.27
C VAL A 58 -18.27 2.07 1.05
N ARG A 59 -17.56 1.08 0.52
CA ARG A 59 -17.49 -0.28 1.08
C ARG A 59 -16.06 -0.65 1.44
N GLY A 60 -15.90 -1.36 2.55
CA GLY A 60 -14.62 -1.93 2.98
C GLY A 60 -14.72 -3.43 3.18
N ILE A 61 -13.65 -4.15 2.86
CA ILE A 61 -13.50 -5.56 3.19
C ILE A 61 -12.54 -5.69 4.38
N PRO A 62 -12.83 -6.52 5.39
CA PRO A 62 -11.86 -6.83 6.43
C PRO A 62 -10.61 -7.45 5.81
N VAL A 63 -9.43 -6.91 6.13
CA VAL A 63 -8.14 -7.38 5.57
C VAL A 63 -7.96 -8.89 5.76
N CYS A 64 -8.34 -9.42 6.92
CA CYS A 64 -8.28 -10.87 7.17
C CYS A 64 -9.16 -11.69 6.21
N ARG A 65 -10.35 -11.20 5.87
CA ARG A 65 -11.25 -11.86 4.90
C ARG A 65 -10.72 -11.73 3.49
N ALA A 66 -10.18 -10.58 3.12
CA ALA A 66 -9.54 -10.37 1.83
C ALA A 66 -8.36 -11.35 1.66
N LEU A 67 -7.48 -11.48 2.65
CA LEU A 67 -6.35 -12.41 2.57
C LEU A 67 -6.79 -13.88 2.56
N GLN A 68 -7.76 -14.27 3.40
CA GLN A 68 -8.14 -15.68 3.51
C GLN A 68 -9.05 -16.18 2.39
N LEU A 69 -9.93 -15.33 1.85
CA LEU A 69 -10.97 -15.74 0.91
C LEU A 69 -10.74 -15.24 -0.52
N ALA A 70 -10.10 -14.10 -0.72
CA ALA A 70 -9.99 -13.53 -2.07
C ALA A 70 -9.23 -14.44 -3.05
N PRO A 71 -8.10 -15.10 -2.70
CA PRO A 71 -7.41 -15.99 -3.64
C PRO A 71 -8.30 -17.17 -4.08
N LEU A 72 -9.08 -17.73 -3.15
CA LEU A 72 -9.98 -18.85 -3.43
C LEU A 72 -11.19 -18.43 -4.28
N LEU A 73 -11.84 -17.32 -3.92
CA LEU A 73 -13.01 -16.82 -4.65
C LEU A 73 -12.64 -16.30 -6.04
N TRP A 74 -11.47 -15.68 -6.16
CA TRP A 74 -10.90 -15.30 -7.45
C TRP A 74 -10.67 -16.52 -8.34
N ALA A 75 -10.01 -17.56 -7.82
CA ALA A 75 -9.76 -18.79 -8.56
C ALA A 75 -11.06 -19.49 -9.00
N ARG A 76 -12.16 -19.31 -8.25
CA ARG A 76 -13.49 -19.83 -8.58
C ARG A 76 -14.32 -18.91 -9.49
N GLY A 77 -13.88 -17.67 -9.73
CA GLY A 77 -14.63 -16.67 -10.50
C GLY A 77 -15.88 -16.11 -9.80
N ASP A 78 -16.06 -16.36 -8.49
CA ASP A 78 -17.25 -15.92 -7.74
C ASP A 78 -17.03 -14.52 -7.15
N LEU A 79 -17.10 -13.51 -8.02
CA LEU A 79 -16.91 -12.11 -7.67
C LEU A 79 -18.06 -11.55 -6.82
N ASP A 80 -19.27 -12.10 -6.95
CA ASP A 80 -20.42 -11.69 -6.15
C ASP A 80 -20.30 -12.17 -4.69
N ALA A 81 -19.77 -13.37 -4.45
CA ALA A 81 -19.41 -13.80 -3.09
C ALA A 81 -18.34 -12.90 -2.47
N LEU A 82 -17.35 -12.47 -3.26
CA LEU A 82 -16.32 -11.55 -2.80
C LEU A 82 -16.92 -10.17 -2.46
N HIS A 83 -17.83 -9.68 -3.30
CA HIS A 83 -18.55 -8.43 -3.05
C HIS A 83 -19.45 -8.50 -1.81
N ARG A 84 -20.09 -9.65 -1.55
CA ARG A 84 -20.87 -9.88 -0.31
C ARG A 84 -20.02 -9.84 0.96
N CYS A 85 -18.70 -10.08 0.85
CA CYS A 85 -17.80 -9.98 1.99
C CYS A 85 -17.44 -8.53 2.35
N SER A 86 -17.64 -7.56 1.44
CA SER A 86 -17.47 -6.14 1.74
C SER A 86 -18.71 -5.60 2.46
N LYS A 87 -18.52 -4.59 3.31
CA LYS A 87 -19.59 -3.93 4.06
C LYS A 87 -19.55 -2.43 3.81
N ALA A 88 -20.72 -1.79 3.68
CA ALA A 88 -20.80 -0.34 3.63
C ALA A 88 -20.25 0.25 4.93
N THR A 89 -19.33 1.20 4.83
CA THR A 89 -18.67 1.84 5.96
C THR A 89 -18.43 3.31 5.67
N PRO A 90 -18.67 4.21 6.63
CA PRO A 90 -18.41 5.63 6.43
C PRO A 90 -16.91 5.97 6.42
N LYS A 91 -16.07 5.08 6.98
CA LYS A 91 -14.61 5.26 7.06
C LYS A 91 -13.87 3.99 6.70
N LEU A 92 -12.72 4.16 6.05
CA LEU A 92 -11.82 3.09 5.62
C LEU A 92 -10.46 3.28 6.28
N THR A 93 -9.85 2.20 6.75
CA THR A 93 -8.52 2.27 7.36
C THR A 93 -7.44 2.40 6.30
N GLU A 94 -7.61 1.70 5.17
CA GLU A 94 -6.57 1.59 4.15
C GLU A 94 -7.21 1.51 2.76
N PHE A 95 -6.68 2.26 1.81
CA PHE A 95 -7.03 2.16 0.39
C PHE A 95 -5.93 1.39 -0.33
N TRP A 96 -6.25 0.24 -0.93
CA TRP A 96 -5.26 -0.55 -1.65
C TRP A 96 -5.25 -0.20 -3.12
N SER A 97 -4.22 0.53 -3.54
CA SER A 97 -3.90 0.76 -4.95
C SER A 97 -2.86 -0.26 -5.42
N HIS A 98 -3.09 -0.85 -6.59
CA HIS A 98 -2.18 -1.87 -7.13
C HIS A 98 -1.92 -1.69 -8.63
N SER A 99 -0.68 -1.97 -9.05
CA SER A 99 -0.34 -2.06 -10.48
C SER A 99 -0.92 -3.34 -11.09
N TRP A 100 -1.57 -3.24 -12.24
CA TRP A 100 -2.15 -4.37 -12.98
C TRP A 100 -1.09 -5.37 -13.51
N GLN A 101 0.18 -4.97 -13.57
CA GLN A 101 1.25 -5.76 -14.18
C GLN A 101 1.88 -6.79 -13.21
N THR A 102 1.87 -6.50 -11.92
CA THR A 102 2.53 -7.37 -10.92
C THR A 102 1.71 -8.64 -10.67
N LYS A 103 2.41 -9.77 -10.55
CA LYS A 103 1.80 -11.08 -10.25
C LYS A 103 0.97 -11.00 -8.95
N ALA A 104 -0.26 -11.53 -8.98
CA ALA A 104 -1.19 -11.45 -7.86
C ALA A 104 -0.63 -12.04 -6.55
N TRP A 105 0.19 -13.10 -6.63
CA TRP A 105 0.79 -13.72 -5.46
C TRP A 105 1.82 -12.82 -4.76
N LEU A 106 2.54 -11.98 -5.50
CA LEU A 106 3.49 -11.02 -4.90
C LEU A 106 2.74 -9.97 -4.09
N LYS A 107 1.67 -9.41 -4.66
CA LYS A 107 0.78 -8.47 -3.98
C LYS A 107 0.21 -9.10 -2.69
N TYR A 108 -0.23 -10.35 -2.79
CA TYR A 108 -0.73 -11.10 -1.66
C TYR A 108 0.31 -11.23 -0.55
N ILE A 109 1.53 -11.67 -0.87
CA ILE A 109 2.62 -11.79 0.10
C ILE A 109 2.96 -10.44 0.72
N SER A 110 3.08 -9.38 -0.09
CA SER A 110 3.38 -8.04 0.42
C SER A 110 2.33 -7.55 1.42
N ILE A 111 1.04 -7.68 1.10
CA ILE A 111 -0.05 -7.29 2.00
C ILE A 111 -0.06 -8.17 3.26
N LEU A 112 0.17 -9.47 3.12
CA LEU A 112 0.26 -10.41 4.24
C LEU A 112 1.37 -10.02 5.21
N PHE A 113 2.57 -9.73 4.70
CA PHE A 113 3.69 -9.30 5.51
C PHE A 113 3.45 -7.91 6.14
N LEU A 114 2.96 -6.93 5.38
CA LEU A 114 2.71 -5.58 5.91
C LEU A 114 1.71 -5.58 7.07
N ASN A 115 0.67 -6.40 6.99
CA ASN A 115 -0.39 -6.39 8.01
C ASN A 115 -0.18 -7.38 9.15
N ASN A 116 0.54 -8.50 8.94
CA ASN A 116 0.65 -9.57 9.93
C ASN A 116 2.07 -9.82 10.45
N SER A 117 3.12 -9.18 9.91
CA SER A 117 4.51 -9.42 10.35
C SER A 117 4.78 -9.01 11.80
N PHE A 118 4.34 -7.81 12.21
CA PHE A 118 4.55 -7.32 13.57
C PHE A 118 3.93 -8.23 14.65
N PRO A 119 2.63 -8.59 14.58
CA PRO A 119 2.07 -9.53 15.54
C PRO A 119 2.72 -10.91 15.45
N ALA A 120 3.09 -11.39 14.26
CA ALA A 120 3.78 -12.66 14.10
C ALA A 120 5.16 -12.67 14.78
N PHE A 121 5.91 -11.57 14.67
CA PHE A 121 7.18 -11.39 15.34
C PHE A 121 7.02 -11.43 16.86
N VAL A 122 6.08 -10.63 17.41
CA VAL A 122 5.83 -10.58 18.86
C VAL A 122 5.41 -11.96 19.41
N VAL A 123 4.42 -12.60 18.79
CA VAL A 123 3.92 -13.91 19.23
C VAL A 123 5.00 -14.99 19.10
N GLY A 124 5.75 -14.98 17.99
CA GLY A 124 6.86 -15.89 17.74
C GLY A 124 7.95 -15.79 18.78
N THR A 125 8.40 -14.57 19.09
CA THR A 125 9.43 -14.32 20.11
C THR A 125 8.95 -14.72 21.50
N VAL A 126 7.72 -14.33 21.89
CA VAL A 126 7.17 -14.68 23.21
C VAL A 126 7.09 -16.20 23.39
N LEU A 127 6.56 -16.92 22.40
CA LEU A 127 6.44 -18.38 22.50
C LEU A 127 7.81 -19.08 22.48
N ALA A 128 8.77 -18.58 21.70
CA ALA A 128 10.14 -19.08 21.72
C ALA A 128 10.79 -18.90 23.11
N SER A 129 10.61 -17.73 23.74
CA SER A 129 11.12 -17.43 25.09
C SER A 129 10.45 -18.28 26.16
N VAL A 130 9.13 -18.48 26.06
CA VAL A 130 8.39 -19.37 26.98
C VAL A 130 8.88 -20.81 26.85
N SER A 131 9.05 -21.32 25.62
CA SER A 131 9.59 -22.67 25.43
C SER A 131 11.02 -22.83 25.95
N PHE A 132 11.84 -21.78 25.84
CA PHE A 132 13.17 -21.79 26.44
C PHE A 132 13.11 -21.83 27.99
N ALA A 133 12.26 -21.00 28.61
CA ALA A 133 12.08 -21.00 30.06
C ALA A 133 11.55 -22.34 30.60
N LEU A 134 10.58 -22.93 29.90
CA LEU A 134 10.04 -24.25 30.25
C LEU A 134 11.07 -25.38 30.07
N TRP A 135 12.01 -25.23 29.13
CA TRP A 135 13.13 -26.16 29.00
C TRP A 135 14.13 -26.02 30.17
N VAL A 136 14.46 -24.79 30.57
CA VAL A 136 15.33 -24.54 31.74
C VAL A 136 14.69 -25.02 33.04
N ALA A 137 13.36 -25.00 33.14
CA ALA A 137 12.61 -25.53 34.27
C ALA A 137 12.47 -27.07 34.26
N ASP A 138 13.12 -27.77 33.33
CA ASP A 138 13.05 -29.22 33.13
C ASP A 138 11.63 -29.77 32.88
N ILE A 139 10.71 -28.92 32.42
CA ILE A 139 9.33 -29.31 32.07
C ILE A 139 9.27 -29.92 30.67
N LEU A 140 10.06 -29.39 29.73
CA LEU A 140 10.19 -29.96 28.38
C LEU A 140 11.36 -30.94 28.30
N PRO A 141 11.18 -32.10 27.64
CA PRO A 141 12.27 -33.05 27.46
C PRO A 141 13.37 -32.46 26.57
N THR A 142 14.62 -32.88 26.77
CA THR A 142 15.71 -32.49 25.89
C THR A 142 15.48 -33.07 24.48
N TRP A 143 15.37 -32.19 23.48
CA TRP A 143 15.04 -32.60 22.10
C TRP A 143 16.12 -33.53 21.49
N SER A 144 17.39 -33.15 21.64
CA SER A 144 18.52 -33.95 21.22
C SER A 144 19.77 -33.49 21.94
N ARG A 145 20.71 -34.39 22.22
CA ARG A 145 22.03 -34.05 22.78
C ARG A 145 22.79 -33.02 21.93
N ARG A 146 22.50 -32.91 20.63
CA ARG A 146 23.12 -31.94 19.72
C ARG A 146 22.37 -30.61 19.57
N HIS A 147 21.07 -30.58 19.88
CA HIS A 147 20.21 -29.40 19.71
C HIS A 147 19.37 -29.16 20.95
N GLN A 148 20.00 -28.58 21.98
CA GLN A 148 19.39 -28.35 23.29
C GLN A 148 18.24 -27.32 23.23
N TYR A 149 18.28 -26.37 22.30
CA TYR A 149 17.26 -25.33 22.09
C TYR A 149 16.24 -25.65 20.97
N GLY A 150 16.11 -26.93 20.57
CA GLY A 150 15.22 -27.34 19.48
C GLY A 150 13.76 -26.91 19.68
N TRP A 151 13.25 -26.99 20.92
CA TRP A 151 11.88 -26.58 21.24
C TRP A 151 11.65 -25.09 21.01
N SER A 152 12.55 -24.22 21.47
CA SER A 152 12.43 -22.77 21.30
C SER A 152 12.41 -22.37 19.82
N LEU A 153 13.24 -23.01 19.00
CA LEU A 153 13.25 -22.77 17.55
C LEU A 153 11.95 -23.23 16.89
N VAL A 154 11.51 -24.46 17.16
CA VAL A 154 10.31 -25.01 16.52
C VAL A 154 9.07 -24.24 16.94
N THR A 155 8.88 -23.97 18.23
CA THR A 155 7.69 -23.24 18.69
C THR A 155 7.70 -21.80 18.19
N GLY A 156 8.85 -21.12 18.18
CA GLY A 156 8.98 -19.77 17.62
C GLY A 156 8.66 -19.72 16.13
N VAL A 157 9.26 -20.60 15.33
CA VAL A 157 9.04 -20.64 13.88
C VAL A 157 7.60 -21.02 13.54
N VAL A 158 7.06 -22.07 14.16
CA VAL A 158 5.68 -22.53 13.91
C VAL A 158 4.69 -21.44 14.30
N SER A 159 4.84 -20.85 15.49
CA SER A 159 3.94 -19.79 15.93
C SER A 159 4.05 -18.52 15.10
N TYR A 160 5.24 -18.15 14.62
CA TYR A 160 5.43 -17.06 13.67
C TYR A 160 4.63 -17.29 12.40
N TYR A 161 4.78 -18.43 11.72
CA TYR A 161 4.06 -18.69 10.46
C TYR A 161 2.55 -18.85 10.66
N LEU A 162 2.12 -19.51 11.74
CA LEU A 162 0.70 -19.62 12.07
C LEU A 162 0.08 -18.24 12.31
N THR A 163 0.78 -17.38 13.07
CA THR A 163 0.32 -16.01 13.29
C THR A 163 0.34 -15.23 11.98
N LEU A 164 1.40 -15.33 11.18
CA LEU A 164 1.49 -14.63 9.90
C LEU A 164 0.32 -14.98 8.96
N LEU A 165 -0.09 -16.25 8.88
CA LEU A 165 -1.15 -16.71 8.00
C LEU A 165 -2.57 -16.50 8.56
N PHE A 166 -2.76 -16.69 9.86
CA PHE A 166 -4.08 -16.73 10.47
C PHE A 166 -4.43 -15.51 11.32
N TRP A 167 -3.51 -14.55 11.48
CA TRP A 167 -3.78 -13.34 12.23
C TRP A 167 -4.95 -12.55 11.64
N ARG A 168 -5.89 -12.20 12.51
CA ARG A 168 -7.12 -11.50 12.14
C ARG A 168 -6.93 -10.00 12.33
N SER A 169 -6.31 -9.34 11.35
CA SER A 169 -6.30 -7.88 11.30
C SER A 169 -7.75 -7.34 11.25
N ARG A 170 -8.06 -6.39 12.14
CA ARG A 170 -9.36 -5.71 12.20
C ARG A 170 -9.46 -4.52 11.24
N LYS A 171 -8.40 -4.24 10.48
CA LYS A 171 -8.38 -3.15 9.50
C LYS A 171 -9.44 -3.41 8.41
N LEU A 172 -10.11 -2.35 8.00
CA LEU A 172 -11.01 -2.36 6.84
C LEU A 172 -10.27 -1.72 5.68
N ALA A 173 -10.02 -2.51 4.65
CA ALA A 173 -9.36 -2.02 3.44
C ALA A 173 -10.36 -1.88 2.30
N PHE A 174 -10.16 -0.87 1.47
CA PHE A 174 -10.81 -0.78 0.18
C PHE A 174 -10.01 -1.59 -0.83
N LEU A 175 -10.68 -2.59 -1.43
CA LEU A 175 -10.14 -3.39 -2.53
C LEU A 175 -11.13 -3.29 -3.69
N ASP A 176 -10.70 -2.72 -4.80
CA ASP A 176 -11.53 -2.46 -5.99
C ASP A 176 -12.38 -3.67 -6.41
N ILE A 177 -11.80 -4.87 -6.48
CA ILE A 177 -12.54 -6.07 -6.90
C ILE A 177 -13.58 -6.55 -5.88
N ALA A 178 -13.38 -6.29 -4.59
CA ALA A 178 -14.28 -6.73 -3.53
C ALA A 178 -15.30 -5.65 -3.13
N CYS A 179 -14.95 -4.37 -3.28
CA CYS A 179 -15.77 -3.25 -2.85
C CYS A 179 -16.63 -2.69 -3.98
N ILE A 180 -16.24 -2.87 -5.24
CA ILE A 180 -17.05 -2.49 -6.40
C ILE A 180 -17.71 -3.74 -6.97
N ASN A 181 -19.03 -3.66 -7.21
CA ASN A 181 -19.76 -4.73 -7.87
C ASN A 181 -19.26 -4.86 -9.32
N GLN A 182 -18.62 -5.98 -9.65
CA GLN A 182 -18.06 -6.22 -11.00
C GLN A 182 -19.13 -6.70 -12.00
N THR A 183 -20.25 -7.22 -11.51
CA THR A 183 -21.31 -7.85 -12.31
C THR A 183 -22.30 -6.81 -12.86
N ASP A 184 -22.62 -5.77 -12.08
CA ASP A 184 -23.54 -4.70 -12.46
C ASP A 184 -22.78 -3.48 -13.01
N LYS A 185 -22.97 -3.20 -14.31
CA LYS A 185 -22.33 -2.07 -15.00
C LYS A 185 -22.71 -0.70 -14.41
N VAL A 186 -23.95 -0.53 -13.92
CA VAL A 186 -24.40 0.75 -13.36
C VAL A 186 -23.69 1.00 -12.04
N ARG A 187 -23.69 0.01 -11.14
CA ARG A 187 -23.01 0.09 -9.85
C ARG A 187 -21.49 0.20 -9.99
N LYS A 188 -20.92 -0.42 -11.02
CA LYS A 188 -19.50 -0.29 -11.36
C LYS A 188 -19.14 1.14 -11.72
N THR A 189 -19.91 1.77 -12.58
CA THR A 189 -19.71 3.18 -12.96
C THR A 189 -19.91 4.11 -11.76
N GLU A 190 -20.95 3.90 -10.96
CA GLU A 190 -21.19 4.69 -9.74
C GLU A 190 -20.02 4.57 -8.74
N GLY A 191 -19.46 3.37 -8.57
CA GLY A 191 -18.28 3.13 -7.75
C GLY A 191 -17.02 3.82 -8.29
N LEU A 192 -16.82 3.80 -9.61
CA LEU A 192 -15.67 4.45 -10.25
C LEU A 192 -15.74 5.98 -10.15
N VAL A 193 -16.93 6.56 -10.36
CA VAL A 193 -17.16 8.01 -10.19
C VAL A 193 -16.98 8.44 -8.73
N SER A 194 -17.31 7.56 -7.79
CA SER A 194 -17.15 7.82 -6.34
C SER A 194 -15.74 7.54 -5.80
N MET A 195 -14.76 7.18 -6.64
CA MET A 195 -13.43 6.77 -6.18
C MET A 195 -12.71 7.88 -5.37
N GLY A 196 -12.84 9.14 -5.80
CA GLY A 196 -12.26 10.27 -5.07
C GLY A 196 -12.86 10.46 -3.69
N ALA A 197 -14.17 10.23 -3.53
CA ALA A 197 -14.83 10.27 -2.23
C ALA A 197 -14.44 9.08 -1.34
N ILE A 198 -14.18 7.91 -1.91
CA ILE A 198 -13.67 6.73 -1.18
C ILE A 198 -12.25 7.01 -0.67
N LEU A 199 -11.40 7.59 -1.52
CA LEU A 199 -10.04 7.97 -1.15
C LEU A 199 -10.05 9.02 -0.03
N LYS A 200 -10.90 10.04 -0.13
CA LYS A 200 -11.09 11.07 0.91
C LYS A 200 -11.51 10.49 2.26
N ASN A 201 -12.28 9.40 2.27
CA ASN A 201 -12.75 8.72 3.47
C ASN A 201 -11.81 7.61 3.97
N SER A 202 -10.60 7.50 3.41
CA SER A 202 -9.59 6.51 3.79
C SER A 202 -8.48 7.15 4.62
N ASP A 203 -8.11 6.53 5.74
CA ASP A 203 -7.08 7.05 6.65
C ASP A 203 -5.65 6.88 6.08
N GLN A 204 -5.43 5.85 5.27
CA GLN A 204 -4.12 5.52 4.68
C GLN A 204 -4.27 5.08 3.23
N LEU A 205 -3.30 5.43 2.39
CA LEU A 205 -3.20 4.96 1.01
C LEU A 205 -2.02 3.98 0.90
N LEU A 206 -2.30 2.70 0.66
CA LEU A 206 -1.29 1.68 0.39
C LEU A 206 -1.11 1.53 -1.10
N VAL A 207 0.05 1.94 -1.59
CA VAL A 207 0.47 1.77 -2.98
C VAL A 207 1.46 0.62 -3.08
N LEU A 208 1.06 -0.47 -3.75
CA LEU A 208 1.99 -1.55 -4.08
C LEU A 208 2.83 -1.16 -5.31
N TRP A 209 4.01 -0.61 -5.05
CA TRP A 209 4.98 -0.20 -6.08
C TRP A 209 5.60 -1.41 -6.79
N ASP A 210 5.79 -1.28 -8.11
CA ASP A 210 6.52 -2.23 -8.96
C ASP A 210 7.62 -1.47 -9.74
N ALA A 211 8.63 -2.14 -10.27
CA ALA A 211 9.71 -1.51 -11.05
C ALA A 211 9.18 -0.71 -12.26
N THR A 212 7.99 -1.06 -12.76
CA THR A 212 7.28 -0.35 -13.84
C THR A 212 6.42 0.82 -13.37
N TYR A 213 6.20 0.96 -12.07
CA TYR A 213 5.34 2.00 -11.47
C TYR A 213 6.01 3.39 -11.55
N ALA A 214 7.34 3.46 -11.49
CA ALA A 214 8.13 4.69 -11.68
C ALA A 214 7.96 5.33 -13.08
N ALA A 215 7.65 4.50 -14.07
CA ALA A 215 7.63 4.92 -15.48
C ALA A 215 6.28 5.53 -15.91
N ARG A 216 5.24 5.46 -15.06
CA ARG A 216 3.90 5.97 -15.39
C ARG A 216 3.66 7.28 -14.64
N LEU A 217 3.63 8.40 -15.37
CA LEU A 217 3.54 9.76 -14.82
C LEU A 217 2.43 9.96 -13.78
N TRP A 218 1.29 9.29 -13.95
CA TRP A 218 0.14 9.37 -13.03
C TRP A 218 0.40 8.81 -11.62
N CYS A 219 1.45 8.00 -11.48
CA CYS A 219 1.84 7.34 -10.23
C CYS A 219 2.71 8.23 -9.32
N MET A 220 3.30 9.30 -9.87
CA MET A 220 4.11 10.28 -9.11
C MET A 220 3.25 11.22 -8.26
N PHE A 221 1.96 11.36 -8.56
CA PHE A 221 1.02 12.19 -7.79
C PHE A 221 0.56 11.53 -6.48
N ALA A 222 0.87 10.25 -6.25
CA ALA A 222 0.52 9.50 -5.05
C ALA A 222 1.71 9.25 -4.09
N ALA A 223 2.89 9.75 -4.44
CA ALA A 223 4.11 9.75 -3.61
C ALA A 223 4.31 11.14 -2.99
#